data_AF-A0A928SUP8-F1
#
_entry.id   AF-A0A928SUP8-F1
#
_cell.length_a   1.000
_cell.length_b   1.000
_cell.length_c   1.000
_cell.angle_alpha   90.00
_cell.angle_beta   90.00
_cell.angle_gamma   90.00
#
_symmetry.space_group_name_H-M   'P 1'
#
loop_
_entity.id
_entity.type
_entity.pdbx_description
1 polymer ?
#
loop_
_entity_poly.entity_id
_entity_poly.type
_entity_poly.pdbx_seq_one_letter_code
_entity_poly.pdbx_strand_id
1 'polypeptide(L)'
;MVSFSRITALGLTALALGAACQVVLGIEDKQLDPNLGTGGTSSGGSAGSDAGGGGPKGSDPVPPKRPPGPAVPSGGATRWFAAKTIFLGTSDPETKKPDSTAWRRIGHDVDGECTTAEISKSNSSTTCAQPSSAPPESLEDGDDCRDNAAGRLLAVGIQVVPLNFEPQLHAELLTGETATYVLRLDDLSNEADDPYVRGSLYVSVPRNPTFEKPPSWDGFDQFALDVASVDVSGAGGADAGDAATTDAGAPDSGAGDAAPPSPLVDKPLFVFDKGYLSSNVWVSGDLGKSPGKVPLFVFDRLTVVDTVTTTLTLELTPEHDQAKSSQLSVAVTTATIESYFRPIAHELANCIASLGNLLMDSYVLPARDLGAGPTLITPSQPCDAESFAFAFEWKPVKPPIYVVPGPAKPPKCGDGGT
;
A
#
# COMPACT_ATOMS: atom_id res chain seq x y z
N MET A 1 -0.68 -22.60 11.87
CA MET A 1 -1.37 -22.59 10.56
C MET A 1 -2.87 -22.48 10.76
N VAL A 2 -3.37 -21.29 11.08
CA VAL A 2 -4.78 -20.95 10.88
C VAL A 2 -4.88 -20.57 9.42
N SER A 3 -5.43 -21.48 8.63
CA SER A 3 -5.41 -21.43 7.17
C SER A 3 -6.53 -20.52 6.65
N PHE A 4 -6.20 -19.64 5.70
CA PHE A 4 -7.15 -19.01 4.76
C PHE A 4 -8.11 -20.03 4.10
N SER A 5 -7.80 -21.33 4.17
CA SER A 5 -8.66 -22.43 3.74
C SER A 5 -10.02 -22.52 4.46
N ARG A 6 -10.25 -21.81 5.58
CA ARG A 6 -11.59 -21.76 6.21
C ARG A 6 -12.53 -20.73 5.58
N ILE A 7 -12.02 -19.72 4.87
CA ILE A 7 -12.85 -18.72 4.20
C ILE A 7 -13.40 -19.27 2.87
N THR A 8 -12.69 -20.21 2.23
CA THR A 8 -13.05 -20.77 0.91
C THR A 8 -14.33 -21.63 0.94
N ALA A 9 -14.73 -22.19 2.09
CA ALA A 9 -15.84 -23.14 2.14
C ALA A 9 -17.23 -22.52 2.33
N LEU A 10 -17.35 -21.23 2.69
CA LEU A 10 -18.64 -20.62 3.08
C LEU A 10 -19.17 -19.55 2.11
N GLY A 11 -18.37 -19.07 1.14
CA GLY A 11 -18.80 -18.02 0.20
C GLY A 11 -19.30 -18.49 -1.17
N LEU A 12 -18.93 -19.71 -1.61
CA LEU A 12 -19.12 -20.09 -3.02
C LEU A 12 -20.55 -20.54 -3.38
N THR A 13 -21.38 -20.91 -2.40
CA THR A 13 -22.75 -21.36 -2.68
C THR A 13 -23.69 -20.21 -3.06
N ALA A 14 -23.32 -18.94 -2.80
CA ALA A 14 -24.14 -17.77 -3.14
C ALA A 14 -23.91 -17.25 -4.57
N LEU A 15 -22.78 -17.57 -5.22
CA LEU A 15 -22.44 -17.05 -6.55
C LEU A 15 -22.84 -17.97 -7.72
N ALA A 16 -23.20 -19.24 -7.46
CA ALA A 16 -23.45 -20.24 -8.50
C ALA A 16 -24.92 -20.38 -8.97
N LEU A 17 -25.86 -19.53 -8.51
CA LEU A 17 -27.29 -19.60 -8.89
C LEU A 17 -27.82 -18.38 -9.67
N GLY A 18 -26.94 -17.50 -10.17
CA GLY A 18 -27.32 -16.24 -10.82
C GLY A 18 -27.12 -16.15 -12.33
N ALA A 19 -26.90 -17.25 -13.06
CA ALA A 19 -26.74 -17.21 -14.51
C ALA A 19 -28.10 -17.24 -15.24
N ALA A 20 -28.95 -16.22 -15.01
CA ALA A 20 -30.08 -15.77 -15.86
C ALA A 20 -31.06 -14.91 -15.04
N CYS A 21 -30.60 -13.78 -14.49
CA CYS A 21 -31.47 -12.67 -14.12
C CYS A 21 -30.62 -11.41 -13.97
N GLN A 22 -30.86 -10.40 -14.81
CA GLN A 22 -30.36 -9.04 -14.60
C GLN A 22 -31.10 -8.34 -13.45
N VAL A 23 -31.23 -9.02 -12.31
CA VAL A 23 -31.57 -8.37 -11.06
C VAL A 23 -30.24 -8.04 -10.42
N VAL A 24 -29.77 -6.84 -10.76
CA VAL A 24 -28.99 -5.96 -9.88
C VAL A 24 -29.33 -6.36 -8.44
N LEU A 25 -28.37 -6.94 -7.72
CA LEU A 25 -28.49 -7.07 -6.27
C LEU A 25 -28.82 -5.67 -5.79
N GLY A 26 -30.04 -5.50 -5.27
CA GLY A 26 -30.55 -4.24 -4.75
C GLY A 26 -29.78 -3.84 -3.51
N ILE A 27 -28.53 -3.42 -3.70
CA ILE A 27 -28.00 -2.28 -2.97
C ILE A 27 -28.85 -1.13 -3.48
N GLU A 28 -29.89 -0.77 -2.71
CA GLU A 28 -30.63 0.44 -3.02
C GLU A 28 -29.61 1.59 -3.10
N ASP A 29 -29.63 2.33 -4.20
CA ASP A 29 -28.85 3.55 -4.50
C ASP A 29 -28.80 4.57 -3.33
N LYS A 30 -29.65 4.39 -2.31
CA LYS A 30 -29.68 5.17 -1.08
C LYS A 30 -28.44 5.01 -0.19
N GLN A 31 -27.63 3.96 -0.35
CA GLN A 31 -26.36 3.84 0.39
C GLN A 31 -25.15 4.40 -0.35
N LEU A 32 -25.29 4.76 -1.62
CA LEU A 32 -24.26 5.42 -2.43
C LEU A 32 -24.61 6.87 -2.74
N ASP A 33 -25.65 7.44 -2.15
CA ASP A 33 -25.98 8.87 -2.32
C ASP A 33 -24.89 9.73 -1.64
N PRO A 34 -24.02 10.43 -2.41
CA PRO A 34 -23.01 11.32 -1.84
C PRO A 34 -23.64 12.51 -1.10
N ASN A 35 -24.97 12.72 -1.21
CA ASN A 35 -25.68 13.80 -0.54
C ASN A 35 -26.23 13.45 0.85
N LEU A 36 -26.04 12.24 1.38
CA LEU A 36 -26.44 11.94 2.77
C LEU A 36 -25.46 12.46 3.84
N GLY A 37 -24.44 13.20 3.41
CA GLY A 37 -23.54 13.99 4.26
C GLY A 37 -23.78 15.50 4.17
N THR A 38 -25.03 16.00 4.09
CA THR A 38 -25.32 17.45 4.11
C THR A 38 -24.88 18.11 5.42
N GLY A 39 -23.59 18.42 5.53
CA GLY A 39 -23.10 19.62 6.17
C GLY A 39 -23.56 20.83 5.35
N GLY A 40 -24.07 21.84 6.05
CA GLY A 40 -24.86 22.93 5.50
C GLY A 40 -24.25 23.69 4.33
N THR A 41 -25.13 24.03 3.39
CA THR A 41 -24.90 25.02 2.34
C THR A 41 -24.51 26.37 2.94
N SER A 42 -23.28 26.83 2.70
CA SER A 42 -22.91 28.24 2.83
C SER A 42 -22.58 28.80 1.44
N SER A 43 -23.55 29.51 0.89
CA SER A 43 -23.38 30.36 -0.28
C SER A 43 -22.66 31.65 0.12
N GLY A 44 -21.52 31.93 -0.53
CA GLY A 44 -21.07 33.28 -0.88
C GLY A 44 -20.04 33.95 0.02
N GLY A 45 -19.03 34.58 -0.62
CA GLY A 45 -18.37 35.76 -0.09
C GLY A 45 -16.84 35.75 -0.14
N SER A 46 -16.28 36.61 -1.00
CA SER A 46 -14.88 37.04 -1.02
C SER A 46 -14.31 37.44 0.34
N ALA A 47 -13.00 37.20 0.47
CA ALA A 47 -11.99 37.96 1.24
C ALA A 47 -12.27 38.20 2.75
N GLY A 48 -11.47 37.54 3.58
CA GLY A 48 -11.35 37.86 4.99
C GLY A 48 -10.43 36.88 5.70
N SER A 49 -9.17 37.27 5.86
CA SER A 49 -8.25 36.70 6.83
C SER A 49 -8.88 36.70 8.21
N ASP A 50 -8.98 35.54 8.86
CA ASP A 50 -8.95 35.46 10.32
C ASP A 50 -8.44 34.10 10.81
N ALA A 51 -7.52 34.21 11.76
CA ALA A 51 -6.89 33.13 12.49
C ALA A 51 -7.90 32.48 13.43
N GLY A 52 -8.48 31.36 13.01
CA GLY A 52 -9.23 30.45 13.88
C GLY A 52 -8.41 29.18 14.08
N GLY A 53 -8.10 28.83 15.33
CA GLY A 53 -7.31 27.66 15.71
C GLY A 53 -7.85 26.38 15.07
N GLY A 54 -7.17 25.94 14.01
CA GLY A 54 -7.47 24.71 13.31
C GLY A 54 -7.14 23.52 14.19
N GLY A 55 -8.10 22.61 14.34
CA GLY A 55 -7.76 21.22 14.61
C GLY A 55 -6.76 20.71 13.56
N PRO A 56 -6.06 19.61 13.83
CA PRO A 56 -5.04 19.10 12.92
C PRO A 56 -5.63 18.99 11.52
N LYS A 57 -5.20 19.87 10.61
CA LYS A 57 -5.53 19.76 9.20
C LYS A 57 -4.98 18.42 8.74
N GLY A 58 -5.80 17.64 8.03
CA GLY A 58 -5.31 16.47 7.32
C GLY A 58 -4.06 16.86 6.55
N SER A 59 -3.06 15.98 6.56
CA SER A 59 -1.78 16.20 5.87
C SER A 59 -2.02 16.69 4.44
N ASP A 60 -1.34 17.73 3.98
CA ASP A 60 -1.53 18.26 2.62
C ASP A 60 -1.51 17.13 1.56
N PRO A 61 -2.36 17.21 0.51
CA PRO A 61 -2.42 16.21 -0.55
C PRO A 61 -1.12 16.08 -1.32
N VAL A 62 -0.30 17.13 -1.32
CA VAL A 62 1.00 17.13 -2.00
C VAL A 62 2.10 16.97 -0.96
N PRO A 63 3.07 16.05 -1.18
CA PRO A 63 4.26 15.95 -0.34
C PRO A 63 4.96 17.31 -0.21
N PRO A 64 5.52 17.67 0.96
CA PRO A 64 6.23 18.92 1.12
C PRO A 64 7.43 18.97 0.18
N LYS A 65 7.77 20.17 -0.30
CA LYS A 65 8.89 20.31 -1.24
C LYS A 65 10.23 20.02 -0.56
N ARG A 66 11.16 19.41 -1.30
CA ARG A 66 12.54 19.22 -0.83
C ARG A 66 13.16 20.54 -0.35
N PRO A 67 13.82 20.57 0.82
CA PRO A 67 14.58 21.73 1.25
C PRO A 67 15.70 22.08 0.26
N PRO A 68 16.08 23.35 0.15
CA PRO A 68 17.22 23.73 -0.67
C PRO A 68 18.53 23.20 -0.07
N GLY A 69 19.41 22.64 -0.90
CA GLY A 69 20.73 22.19 -0.46
C GLY A 69 21.30 21.04 -1.31
N PRO A 70 22.57 20.71 -1.12
CA PRO A 70 23.15 19.52 -1.72
C PRO A 70 22.53 18.26 -1.11
N ALA A 71 22.21 17.27 -1.94
CA ALA A 71 21.73 15.97 -1.51
C ALA A 71 22.90 15.10 -1.05
N VAL A 72 23.50 15.41 0.11
CA VAL A 72 24.66 14.72 0.69
C VAL A 72 24.40 14.38 2.15
N PRO A 73 25.04 13.32 2.69
CA PRO A 73 24.83 12.95 4.08
C PRO A 73 25.16 14.07 5.08
N SER A 74 24.27 14.30 6.05
CA SER A 74 24.37 15.29 7.12
C SER A 74 25.07 14.76 8.39
N GLY A 75 25.27 13.44 8.50
CA GLY A 75 25.83 12.77 9.67
C GLY A 75 24.78 12.41 10.73
N GLY A 76 23.51 12.32 10.33
CA GLY A 76 22.39 11.91 11.16
C GLY A 76 22.42 10.45 11.58
N ALA A 77 21.40 10.03 12.33
CA ALA A 77 21.31 8.68 12.86
C ALA A 77 20.44 7.77 11.97
N THR A 78 20.73 6.47 11.95
CA THR A 78 19.80 5.51 11.34
C THR A 78 18.61 5.25 12.27
N ARG A 79 17.40 5.24 11.71
CA ARG A 79 16.15 4.86 12.40
C ARG A 79 15.47 3.71 11.67
N TRP A 80 14.78 2.88 12.45
CA TRP A 80 14.06 1.73 11.95
C TRP A 80 12.62 1.77 12.45
N PHE A 81 11.69 1.54 11.53
CA PHE A 81 10.27 1.48 11.80
C PHE A 81 9.68 0.20 11.19
N ALA A 82 8.66 -0.37 11.82
CA ALA A 82 7.85 -1.43 11.22
C ALA A 82 6.39 -0.99 11.18
N ALA A 83 5.68 -1.35 10.10
CA ALA A 83 4.27 -1.05 9.97
C ALA A 83 3.47 -1.98 10.91
N LYS A 84 2.81 -1.38 11.90
CA LYS A 84 1.91 -2.09 12.82
C LYS A 84 0.52 -2.27 12.21
N THR A 85 0.09 -1.31 11.42
CA THR A 85 -1.24 -1.25 10.82
C THR A 85 -1.11 -0.74 9.39
N ILE A 86 -1.87 -1.31 8.45
CA ILE A 86 -1.93 -0.88 7.04
C ILE A 86 -3.39 -0.60 6.69
N PHE A 87 -3.69 0.60 6.21
CA PHE A 87 -5.03 1.02 5.83
C PHE A 87 -5.16 1.04 4.31
N LEU A 88 -6.16 0.35 3.77
CA LEU A 88 -6.39 0.21 2.32
C LEU A 88 -7.56 1.08 1.83
N GLY A 89 -8.16 1.87 2.72
CA GLY A 89 -9.31 2.72 2.40
C GLY A 89 -10.67 2.17 2.83
N THR A 90 -10.70 1.06 3.58
CA THR A 90 -11.95 0.55 4.20
C THR A 90 -12.09 0.91 5.68
N SER A 91 -10.99 1.32 6.33
CA SER A 91 -11.00 1.86 7.68
C SER A 91 -10.32 3.21 7.70
N ASP A 92 -10.85 4.10 8.53
CA ASP A 92 -10.28 5.43 8.76
C ASP A 92 -8.96 5.30 9.54
N PRO A 93 -7.83 5.85 9.04
CA PRO A 93 -6.52 5.75 9.71
C PRO A 93 -6.45 6.40 11.10
N GLU A 94 -7.26 7.42 11.37
CA GLU A 94 -7.26 8.16 12.63
C GLU A 94 -8.11 7.47 13.69
N THR A 95 -9.34 7.07 13.33
CA THR A 95 -10.29 6.46 14.25
C THR A 95 -10.16 4.94 14.33
N LYS A 96 -9.50 4.32 13.34
CA LYS A 96 -9.32 2.87 13.17
C LYS A 96 -10.64 2.11 13.07
N LYS A 97 -11.70 2.79 12.63
CA LYS A 97 -13.03 2.21 12.46
C LYS A 97 -13.33 2.01 10.98
N PRO A 98 -14.15 1.01 10.63
CA PRO A 98 -14.65 0.87 9.27
C PRO A 98 -15.33 2.16 8.79
N ASP A 99 -14.95 2.61 7.61
CA ASP A 99 -15.50 3.79 6.94
C ASP A 99 -15.35 3.61 5.42
N SER A 100 -16.46 3.52 4.71
CA SER A 100 -16.49 3.33 3.25
C SER A 100 -15.98 4.54 2.47
N THR A 101 -15.76 5.67 3.13
CA THR A 101 -15.18 6.90 2.55
C THR A 101 -13.72 7.10 2.92
N ALA A 102 -13.12 6.22 3.73
CA ALA A 102 -11.74 6.39 4.20
C ALA A 102 -10.73 6.48 3.06
N TRP A 103 -10.97 5.81 1.94
CA TRP A 103 -10.14 5.89 0.74
C TRP A 103 -9.93 7.34 0.25
N ARG A 104 -10.91 8.24 0.45
CA ARG A 104 -10.83 9.65 0.04
C ARG A 104 -9.73 10.41 0.78
N ARG A 105 -9.36 9.98 1.98
CA ARG A 105 -8.39 10.68 2.84
C ARG A 105 -6.99 10.08 2.78
N ILE A 106 -6.79 9.04 1.98
CA ILE A 106 -5.53 8.30 1.87
C ILE A 106 -4.95 8.56 0.48
N GLY A 107 -3.70 9.02 0.43
CA GLY A 107 -2.93 9.18 -0.79
C GLY A 107 -2.46 10.60 -1.04
N HIS A 108 -1.98 10.82 -2.25
CA HIS A 108 -1.46 12.10 -2.67
C HIS A 108 -2.18 12.50 -3.95
N ASP A 109 -2.21 13.79 -4.23
CA ASP A 109 -2.44 14.28 -5.58
C ASP A 109 -1.18 13.96 -6.40
N VAL A 110 -1.25 12.91 -7.21
CA VAL A 110 -0.13 12.33 -7.96
C VAL A 110 -0.01 12.96 -9.34
N ASP A 111 -1.13 13.34 -9.96
CA ASP A 111 -1.14 13.91 -11.30
C ASP A 111 -1.18 15.45 -11.32
N GLY A 112 -1.56 16.09 -10.21
CA GLY A 112 -1.59 17.54 -10.03
C GLY A 112 -2.92 18.18 -10.43
N GLU A 113 -3.94 17.39 -10.77
CA GLU A 113 -5.28 17.84 -11.15
C GLU A 113 -6.32 17.39 -10.12
N CYS A 114 -7.46 18.06 -10.12
CA CYS A 114 -8.56 17.74 -9.23
C CYS A 114 -9.78 17.33 -10.04
N THR A 115 -9.99 16.04 -10.16
CA THR A 115 -11.10 15.45 -10.90
C THR A 115 -12.31 15.26 -10.00
N THR A 116 -13.31 16.14 -10.18
CA THR A 116 -14.60 15.99 -9.48
C THR A 116 -15.47 14.92 -10.13
N ALA A 117 -16.52 14.47 -9.43
CA ALA A 117 -17.51 13.54 -9.98
C ALA A 117 -18.15 14.06 -11.28
N GLU A 118 -18.39 15.37 -11.40
CA GLU A 118 -18.93 15.99 -12.61
C GLU A 118 -17.93 15.95 -13.77
N ILE A 119 -16.64 16.24 -13.49
CA ILE A 119 -15.58 16.17 -14.50
C ILE A 119 -15.45 14.73 -15.00
N SER A 120 -15.39 13.77 -14.08
CA SER A 120 -15.36 12.33 -14.34
C SER A 120 -16.51 11.90 -15.27
N LYS A 121 -17.76 12.31 -14.98
CA LYS A 121 -18.95 11.99 -15.80
C LYS A 121 -18.92 12.60 -17.20
N SER A 122 -18.23 13.74 -17.37
CA SER A 122 -18.27 14.51 -18.62
C SER A 122 -17.27 14.04 -19.68
N ASN A 123 -16.37 13.10 -19.35
CA ASN A 123 -15.19 12.77 -20.17
C ASN A 123 -14.50 14.04 -20.67
N SER A 124 -14.14 14.91 -19.72
CA SER A 124 -13.63 16.24 -20.01
C SER A 124 -12.33 16.18 -20.83
N SER A 125 -11.96 17.31 -21.44
CA SER A 125 -10.64 17.47 -22.08
C SER A 125 -9.50 17.61 -21.08
N THR A 126 -9.72 17.40 -19.78
CA THR A 126 -8.67 17.51 -18.75
C THR A 126 -8.28 16.16 -18.16
N THR A 127 -9.06 15.11 -18.40
CA THR A 127 -8.77 13.76 -17.90
C THR A 127 -8.47 12.79 -19.04
N CYS A 128 -7.92 11.62 -18.70
CA CYS A 128 -7.89 10.50 -19.63
C CYS A 128 -9.32 9.98 -19.93
N ALA A 129 -9.45 9.26 -21.04
CA ALA A 129 -10.70 8.64 -21.46
C ALA A 129 -10.91 7.35 -20.66
N GLN A 130 -11.97 7.35 -19.86
CA GLN A 130 -12.38 6.20 -19.06
C GLN A 130 -12.61 4.96 -19.93
N PRO A 131 -12.30 3.76 -19.43
CA PRO A 131 -12.78 2.53 -20.03
C PRO A 131 -14.31 2.53 -20.11
N SER A 132 -14.89 2.06 -21.22
CA SER A 132 -16.36 2.01 -21.38
C SER A 132 -17.10 1.15 -20.34
N SER A 133 -16.37 0.26 -19.64
CA SER A 133 -16.90 -0.57 -18.55
C SER A 133 -16.82 0.11 -17.18
N ALA A 134 -16.14 1.26 -17.08
CA ALA A 134 -15.94 1.93 -15.81
C ALA A 134 -17.19 2.72 -15.38
N PRO A 135 -17.49 2.78 -14.07
CA PRO A 135 -18.52 3.67 -13.56
C PRO A 135 -18.24 5.13 -13.94
N PRO A 136 -19.27 5.99 -14.11
CA PRO A 136 -19.07 7.39 -14.52
C PRO A 136 -18.20 8.21 -13.56
N GLU A 137 -18.19 7.86 -12.28
CA GLU A 137 -17.36 8.44 -11.23
C GLU A 137 -15.95 7.83 -11.16
N SER A 138 -15.56 6.93 -12.07
CA SER A 138 -14.29 6.18 -11.98
C SER A 138 -13.02 7.03 -11.87
N LEU A 139 -13.05 8.28 -12.33
CA LEU A 139 -11.92 9.22 -12.24
C LEU A 139 -12.05 10.20 -11.08
N GLU A 140 -13.10 10.12 -10.26
CA GLU A 140 -13.27 11.05 -9.14
C GLU A 140 -12.17 10.84 -8.08
N ASP A 141 -11.52 11.94 -7.73
CA ASP A 141 -10.49 11.98 -6.69
C ASP A 141 -11.10 11.96 -5.28
N GLY A 142 -10.24 11.67 -4.31
CA GLY A 142 -10.52 11.81 -2.90
C GLY A 142 -10.60 13.26 -2.41
N ASP A 143 -10.66 13.39 -1.09
CA ASP A 143 -10.64 14.68 -0.41
C ASP A 143 -9.28 15.36 -0.68
N ASP A 144 -9.32 16.66 -0.96
CA ASP A 144 -8.15 17.45 -1.35
C ASP A 144 -7.43 16.93 -2.62
N CYS A 145 -8.17 16.36 -3.58
CA CYS A 145 -7.64 15.90 -4.89
C CYS A 145 -6.69 14.70 -4.79
N ARG A 146 -6.92 13.78 -3.85
CA ARG A 146 -6.06 12.59 -3.71
C ARG A 146 -6.42 11.52 -4.74
N ASP A 147 -5.40 11.04 -5.45
CA ASP A 147 -5.51 9.90 -6.34
C ASP A 147 -5.50 8.60 -5.54
N ASN A 148 -6.66 7.94 -5.47
CA ASN A 148 -6.81 6.62 -4.87
C ASN A 148 -8.01 5.85 -5.46
N ALA A 149 -8.13 5.85 -6.78
CA ALA A 149 -9.23 5.19 -7.48
C ALA A 149 -9.30 3.69 -7.16
N ALA A 150 -8.14 3.02 -7.03
CA ALA A 150 -8.07 1.63 -6.62
C ALA A 150 -8.58 1.43 -5.20
N GLY A 151 -8.23 2.32 -4.26
CA GLY A 151 -8.70 2.26 -2.87
C GLY A 151 -10.22 2.36 -2.78
N ARG A 152 -10.85 3.19 -3.63
CA ARG A 152 -12.31 3.21 -3.76
C ARG A 152 -12.87 1.87 -4.24
N LEU A 153 -12.30 1.30 -5.30
CA LEU A 153 -12.80 0.02 -5.82
C LEU A 153 -12.57 -1.14 -4.85
N LEU A 154 -11.45 -1.14 -4.12
CA LEU A 154 -11.25 -2.06 -3.00
C LEU A 154 -12.30 -1.84 -1.92
N ALA A 155 -12.59 -0.59 -1.57
CA ALA A 155 -13.61 -0.27 -0.56
C ALA A 155 -15.02 -0.71 -0.95
N VAL A 156 -15.34 -0.72 -2.26
CA VAL A 156 -16.61 -1.23 -2.80
C VAL A 156 -16.56 -2.76 -2.95
N GLY A 157 -15.50 -3.32 -3.50
CA GLY A 157 -15.34 -4.75 -3.78
C GLY A 157 -15.21 -5.61 -2.53
N ILE A 158 -14.53 -5.11 -1.49
CA ILE A 158 -14.42 -5.78 -0.18
C ILE A 158 -15.77 -5.87 0.53
N GLN A 159 -16.79 -5.08 0.14
CA GLN A 159 -18.16 -5.28 0.66
C GLN A 159 -18.79 -6.59 0.17
N VAL A 160 -18.28 -7.14 -0.95
CA VAL A 160 -18.79 -8.39 -1.56
C VAL A 160 -18.00 -9.62 -1.09
N VAL A 161 -16.73 -9.43 -0.71
CA VAL A 161 -15.86 -10.44 -0.08
C VAL A 161 -16.07 -10.39 1.45
N PRO A 162 -15.81 -11.44 2.26
CA PRO A 162 -16.10 -11.39 3.69
C PRO A 162 -15.53 -10.14 4.38
N LEU A 163 -16.44 -9.36 4.98
CA LEU A 163 -16.40 -7.96 5.44
C LEU A 163 -15.28 -7.53 6.41
N ASN A 164 -14.23 -8.33 6.60
CA ASN A 164 -13.23 -8.11 7.65
C ASN A 164 -11.79 -8.20 7.14
N PHE A 165 -11.52 -8.05 5.85
CA PHE A 165 -10.15 -8.17 5.32
C PHE A 165 -9.17 -7.24 6.05
N GLU A 166 -9.44 -5.93 6.06
CA GLU A 166 -8.54 -4.95 6.68
C GLU A 166 -8.47 -5.11 8.22
N PRO A 167 -9.58 -5.29 8.96
CA PRO A 167 -9.52 -5.65 10.38
C PRO A 167 -8.76 -6.95 10.69
N GLN A 168 -8.88 -7.97 9.84
CA GLN A 168 -8.15 -9.23 9.98
C GLN A 168 -6.66 -9.01 9.74
N LEU A 169 -6.30 -8.29 8.67
CA LEU A 169 -4.92 -7.90 8.39
C LEU A 169 -4.32 -7.15 9.59
N HIS A 170 -5.06 -6.21 10.18
CA HIS A 170 -4.60 -5.48 11.37
C HIS A 170 -4.36 -6.41 12.56
N ALA A 171 -5.23 -7.39 12.78
CA ALA A 171 -5.06 -8.38 13.84
C ALA A 171 -3.82 -9.26 13.62
N GLU A 172 -3.61 -9.73 12.39
CA GLU A 172 -2.44 -10.55 12.01
C GLU A 172 -1.14 -9.76 12.08
N LEU A 173 -1.13 -8.49 11.66
CA LEU A 173 0.02 -7.60 11.82
C LEU A 173 0.33 -7.38 13.30
N LEU A 174 -0.69 -7.11 14.12
CA LEU A 174 -0.54 -6.87 15.55
C LEU A 174 0.12 -8.06 16.26
N THR A 175 -0.24 -9.29 15.88
CA THR A 175 0.35 -10.52 16.44
C THR A 175 1.64 -10.97 15.74
N GLY A 176 2.00 -10.34 14.62
CA GLY A 176 3.13 -10.72 13.78
C GLY A 176 2.91 -12.00 12.98
N GLU A 177 1.66 -12.49 12.86
CA GLU A 177 1.32 -13.71 12.11
C GLU A 177 1.34 -13.53 10.59
N THR A 178 1.45 -12.28 10.12
CA THR A 178 1.67 -11.94 8.72
C THR A 178 2.93 -11.08 8.56
N ALA A 179 3.43 -11.01 7.32
CA ALA A 179 4.56 -10.17 6.97
C ALA A 179 4.17 -8.69 7.07
N THR A 180 5.12 -7.83 7.42
CA THR A 180 4.92 -6.38 7.43
C THR A 180 6.06 -5.66 6.72
N TYR A 181 5.87 -4.38 6.45
CA TYR A 181 6.95 -3.52 5.97
C TYR A 181 7.86 -3.09 7.11
N VAL A 182 9.16 -3.05 6.82
CA VAL A 182 10.18 -2.49 7.71
C VAL A 182 10.90 -1.37 6.96
N LEU A 183 10.84 -0.15 7.46
CA LEU A 183 11.44 1.04 6.88
C LEU A 183 12.71 1.40 7.65
N ARG A 184 13.82 1.56 6.92
CA ARG A 184 15.09 2.10 7.42
C ARG A 184 15.27 3.50 6.86
N LEU A 185 15.47 4.48 7.72
CA LEU A 185 15.90 5.83 7.34
C LEU A 185 17.35 5.99 7.77
N ASP A 186 18.24 6.16 6.80
CA ASP A 186 19.65 6.44 7.06
C ASP A 186 19.88 7.94 7.15
N ASP A 187 20.83 8.31 8.01
CA ASP A 187 21.33 9.68 8.08
C ASP A 187 20.26 10.72 8.48
N LEU A 188 19.27 10.30 9.27
CA LEU A 188 18.21 11.17 9.73
C LEU A 188 18.75 12.13 10.81
N SER A 189 18.92 13.40 10.44
CA SER A 189 19.31 14.46 11.38
C SER A 189 18.19 14.76 12.38
N ASN A 190 18.50 15.56 13.42
CA ASN A 190 17.48 16.04 14.39
C ASN A 190 16.87 17.39 13.96
N GLU A 191 17.25 17.91 12.80
CA GLU A 191 16.74 19.17 12.26
C GLU A 191 15.47 18.91 11.46
N ALA A 192 14.50 19.83 11.51
CA ALA A 192 13.21 19.62 10.83
C ALA A 192 13.32 19.49 9.30
N ASP A 193 14.40 20.00 8.70
CA ASP A 193 14.67 19.96 7.27
C ASP A 193 16.03 19.31 7.00
N ASP A 194 16.07 18.35 6.09
CA ASP A 194 17.28 17.69 5.61
C ASP A 194 17.13 17.36 4.11
N PRO A 195 17.95 17.94 3.21
CA PRO A 195 17.83 17.70 1.78
C PRO A 195 18.16 16.26 1.36
N TYR A 196 18.73 15.44 2.25
CA TYR A 196 19.11 14.06 1.99
C TYR A 196 18.88 13.14 3.19
N VAL A 197 17.90 12.25 3.07
CA VAL A 197 17.67 11.15 4.03
C VAL A 197 17.32 9.92 3.23
N ARG A 198 18.28 9.03 3.05
CA ARG A 198 18.09 7.81 2.26
C ARG A 198 17.12 6.87 2.98
N GLY A 199 16.07 6.44 2.29
CA GLY A 199 15.16 5.40 2.79
C GLY A 199 15.46 4.04 2.17
N SER A 200 15.19 2.97 2.91
CA SER A 200 15.16 1.60 2.39
C SER A 200 13.96 0.86 2.94
N LEU A 201 13.22 0.18 2.07
CA LEU A 201 12.05 -0.60 2.45
C LEU A 201 12.38 -2.09 2.38
N TYR A 202 11.99 -2.80 3.42
CA TYR A 202 12.11 -4.24 3.52
C TYR A 202 10.75 -4.86 3.82
N VAL A 203 10.70 -6.18 3.71
CA VAL A 203 9.55 -6.97 4.14
C VAL A 203 10.02 -7.92 5.23
N SER A 204 9.29 -7.98 6.34
CA SER A 204 9.54 -8.97 7.38
C SER A 204 8.99 -10.33 6.98
N VAL A 205 9.52 -11.39 7.57
CA VAL A 205 8.83 -12.69 7.56
C VAL A 205 7.78 -12.75 8.67
N PRO A 206 6.68 -13.51 8.50
CA PRO A 206 5.75 -13.79 9.59
C PRO A 206 6.45 -14.48 10.76
N ARG A 207 6.11 -14.09 11.99
CA ARG A 207 6.54 -14.76 13.22
C ARG A 207 5.84 -16.10 13.37
N ASN A 208 6.54 -17.10 13.90
CA ASN A 208 5.90 -18.36 14.24
C ASN A 208 5.27 -18.27 15.64
N PRO A 209 3.93 -18.24 15.78
CA PRO A 209 3.28 -18.07 17.09
C PRO A 209 3.53 -19.25 18.06
N THR A 210 4.09 -20.36 17.58
CA THR A 210 4.47 -21.52 18.40
C THR A 210 5.77 -21.27 19.17
N PHE A 211 6.71 -20.51 18.58
CA PHE A 211 8.07 -20.35 19.10
C PHE A 211 8.38 -18.90 19.46
N GLU A 212 7.66 -17.95 18.87
CA GLU A 212 7.89 -16.52 19.01
C GLU A 212 6.71 -15.86 19.70
N LYS A 213 7.01 -14.88 20.56
CA LYS A 213 5.98 -14.04 21.16
C LYS A 213 5.50 -13.01 20.13
N PRO A 214 4.22 -12.61 20.19
CA PRO A 214 3.73 -11.43 19.47
C PRO A 214 4.62 -10.20 19.75
N PRO A 215 4.78 -9.27 18.78
CA PRO A 215 5.50 -8.03 19.02
C PRO A 215 4.83 -7.20 20.13
N SER A 216 5.63 -6.58 21.00
CA SER A 216 5.12 -5.68 22.05
C SER A 216 4.84 -4.27 21.53
N TRP A 217 5.41 -3.91 20.38
CA TRP A 217 5.34 -2.61 19.73
C TRP A 217 5.85 -1.46 20.61
N ASP A 218 6.88 -1.73 21.42
CA ASP A 218 7.45 -0.83 22.41
C ASP A 218 8.81 -0.20 22.02
N GLY A 219 9.25 -0.40 20.78
CA GLY A 219 10.56 0.05 20.28
C GLY A 219 11.66 -1.00 20.38
N PHE A 220 11.48 -2.09 21.12
CA PHE A 220 12.50 -3.11 21.34
C PHE A 220 12.34 -4.37 20.49
N ASP A 221 11.25 -4.47 19.72
CA ASP A 221 11.02 -5.55 18.78
C ASP A 221 12.10 -5.64 17.70
N GLN A 222 12.45 -6.86 17.32
CA GLN A 222 13.26 -7.17 16.14
C GLN A 222 12.42 -8.00 15.18
N PHE A 223 12.60 -7.76 13.88
CA PHE A 223 11.94 -8.51 12.82
C PHE A 223 13.03 -9.19 11.98
N ALA A 224 12.82 -10.45 11.59
CA ALA A 224 13.61 -11.08 10.55
C ALA A 224 13.11 -10.58 9.20
N LEU A 225 14.03 -10.28 8.28
CA LEU A 225 13.71 -9.79 6.95
C LEU A 225 13.58 -10.95 5.96
N ASP A 226 12.68 -10.82 5.00
CA ASP A 226 12.54 -11.73 3.89
C ASP A 226 13.70 -11.52 2.90
N VAL A 227 14.32 -12.63 2.48
CA VAL A 227 15.36 -12.63 1.44
C VAL A 227 14.90 -11.97 0.14
N ALA A 228 13.60 -12.02 -0.18
CA ALA A 228 13.04 -11.35 -1.35
C ALA A 228 13.12 -9.82 -1.31
N SER A 229 13.43 -9.24 -0.14
CA SER A 229 13.57 -7.79 0.05
C SER A 229 15.03 -7.30 0.14
N VAL A 230 16.00 -8.20 -0.05
CA VAL A 230 17.44 -7.86 -0.05
C VAL A 230 18.15 -8.33 -1.32
N ASP A 231 19.19 -7.61 -1.72
CA ASP A 231 20.04 -7.97 -2.83
C ASP A 231 21.07 -9.05 -2.40
N VAL A 232 20.79 -10.28 -2.83
CA VAL A 232 21.65 -11.45 -2.61
C VAL A 232 22.70 -11.65 -3.71
N SER A 233 22.74 -10.82 -4.75
CA SER A 233 23.56 -11.03 -5.96
C SER A 233 25.08 -11.04 -5.74
N GLY A 234 25.54 -10.66 -4.54
CA GLY A 234 26.95 -10.72 -4.14
C GLY A 234 27.27 -11.68 -2.98
N ALA A 235 26.32 -12.50 -2.53
CA ALA A 235 26.52 -13.39 -1.38
C ALA A 235 27.38 -14.64 -1.70
N GLY A 236 27.87 -14.76 -2.94
CA GLY A 236 28.76 -15.86 -3.33
C GLY A 236 28.03 -17.19 -3.46
N GLY A 237 27.07 -17.30 -4.39
CA GLY A 237 26.69 -18.56 -5.05
C GLY A 237 26.35 -19.78 -4.19
N ALA A 238 26.11 -19.63 -2.89
CA ALA A 238 25.46 -20.66 -2.11
C ALA A 238 24.01 -20.67 -2.59
N ASP A 239 23.73 -21.64 -3.44
CA ASP A 239 22.46 -21.89 -4.09
C ASP A 239 21.31 -21.75 -3.08
N ALA A 240 20.62 -20.61 -3.11
CA ALA A 240 19.37 -20.42 -2.36
C ALA A 240 18.24 -21.27 -2.95
N GLY A 241 18.51 -22.00 -4.04
CA GLY A 241 17.58 -22.81 -4.81
C GLY A 241 17.48 -24.28 -4.42
N ASP A 242 18.44 -24.84 -3.67
CA ASP A 242 18.23 -26.17 -3.07
C ASP A 242 17.74 -25.94 -1.65
N ALA A 243 16.40 -25.90 -1.55
CA ALA A 243 15.71 -26.00 -0.28
C ALA A 243 16.27 -27.21 0.45
N ALA A 244 17.25 -26.95 1.32
CA ALA A 244 17.56 -27.82 2.41
C ALA A 244 16.22 -28.02 3.11
N THR A 245 15.62 -29.17 2.85
CA THR A 245 14.80 -29.91 3.78
C THR A 245 15.68 -30.28 4.97
N THR A 246 16.38 -29.31 5.55
CA THR A 246 16.69 -29.34 6.97
C THR A 246 15.32 -29.39 7.60
N ASP A 247 14.97 -30.58 8.08
CA ASP A 247 14.19 -30.75 9.29
C ASP A 247 14.47 -29.54 10.18
N ALA A 248 13.58 -28.55 10.11
CA ALA A 248 13.65 -27.35 10.93
C ALA A 248 13.23 -27.80 12.32
N GLY A 249 14.08 -28.61 12.96
CA GLY A 249 14.23 -28.54 14.40
C GLY A 249 14.48 -27.08 14.67
N ALA A 250 13.47 -26.41 15.24
CA ALA A 250 13.59 -25.07 15.76
C ALA A 250 14.95 -24.98 16.47
N PRO A 251 15.77 -23.94 16.22
CA PRO A 251 17.06 -23.81 16.88
C PRO A 251 16.82 -24.03 18.37
N ASP A 252 17.39 -25.13 18.87
CA ASP A 252 17.24 -25.54 20.25
C ASP A 252 17.68 -24.34 21.09
N SER A 253 16.76 -23.82 21.92
CA SER A 253 16.89 -22.58 22.69
C SER A 253 18.01 -22.58 23.74
N GLY A 254 18.98 -23.49 23.61
CA GLY A 254 20.23 -23.48 24.35
C GLY A 254 20.92 -22.14 24.14
N ALA A 255 21.19 -21.45 25.25
CA ALA A 255 21.74 -20.11 25.35
C ALA A 255 23.21 -19.97 24.85
N GLY A 256 23.56 -20.56 23.71
CA GLY A 256 24.89 -20.53 23.13
C GLY A 256 24.93 -19.68 21.88
N ASP A 257 25.63 -18.55 21.99
CA ASP A 257 26.14 -17.70 20.91
C ASP A 257 25.12 -17.19 19.89
N ALA A 258 24.67 -15.95 20.10
CA ALA A 258 23.90 -15.21 19.11
C ALA A 258 24.62 -15.25 17.74
N ALA A 259 23.92 -15.75 16.72
CA ALA A 259 24.47 -15.78 15.37
C ALA A 259 24.90 -14.38 14.95
N PRO A 260 26.04 -14.23 14.26
CA PRO A 260 26.52 -12.91 13.84
C PRO A 260 25.48 -12.22 12.95
N PRO A 261 25.36 -10.88 13.03
CA PRO A 261 24.39 -10.14 12.23
C PRO A 261 24.64 -10.39 10.74
N SER A 262 23.56 -10.63 10.00
CA SER A 262 23.63 -10.90 8.56
C SER A 262 24.10 -9.64 7.81
N PRO A 263 25.18 -9.70 7.02
CA PRO A 263 25.62 -8.57 6.21
C PRO A 263 24.63 -8.21 5.09
N LEU A 264 23.60 -9.04 4.86
CA LEU A 264 22.56 -8.78 3.87
C LEU A 264 21.59 -7.67 4.28
N VAL A 265 21.51 -7.34 5.57
CA VAL A 265 20.66 -6.23 6.06
C VAL A 265 21.09 -4.87 5.48
N ASP A 266 22.36 -4.74 5.06
CA ASP A 266 22.89 -3.53 4.44
C ASP A 266 22.77 -3.51 2.90
N LYS A 267 22.06 -4.49 2.33
CA LYS A 267 21.82 -4.62 0.89
C LYS A 267 20.33 -4.63 0.57
N PRO A 268 19.59 -3.55 0.86
CA PRO A 268 18.17 -3.46 0.50
C PRO A 268 17.96 -3.58 -1.01
N LEU A 269 16.92 -4.31 -1.40
CA LEU A 269 16.48 -4.34 -2.80
C LEU A 269 15.68 -3.08 -3.18
N PHE A 270 14.94 -2.50 -2.23
CA PHE A 270 14.07 -1.34 -2.46
C PHE A 270 14.64 -0.11 -1.75
N VAL A 271 15.17 0.82 -2.56
CA VAL A 271 15.94 1.97 -2.07
C VAL A 271 15.34 3.28 -2.57
N PHE A 272 15.20 4.23 -1.66
CA PHE A 272 14.76 5.59 -1.89
C PHE A 272 15.96 6.54 -1.78
N ASP A 273 16.84 6.50 -2.78
CA ASP A 273 18.11 7.27 -2.78
C ASP A 273 17.91 8.78 -2.83
N LYS A 274 16.73 9.23 -3.22
CA LYS A 274 16.36 10.65 -3.27
C LYS A 274 15.51 11.06 -2.07
N GLY A 275 15.45 10.26 -1.01
CA GLY A 275 14.68 10.64 0.17
C GLY A 275 15.19 11.94 0.79
N TYR A 276 14.30 12.67 1.47
CA TYR A 276 14.60 13.91 2.19
C TYR A 276 13.62 14.11 3.33
N LEU A 277 13.94 15.03 4.23
CA LEU A 277 13.08 15.47 5.31
C LEU A 277 12.70 16.93 5.08
N SER A 278 11.42 17.28 5.17
CA SER A 278 10.99 18.68 5.23
C SER A 278 9.90 18.88 6.26
N SER A 279 10.09 19.85 7.16
CA SER A 279 9.17 20.12 8.28
C SER A 279 8.81 18.87 9.09
N ASN A 280 9.80 18.01 9.37
CA ASN A 280 9.67 16.70 10.03
C ASN A 280 8.86 15.65 9.23
N VAL A 281 8.62 15.86 7.94
CA VAL A 281 8.01 14.87 7.05
C VAL A 281 9.08 14.31 6.16
N TRP A 282 9.39 13.03 6.33
CA TRP A 282 10.27 12.33 5.41
C TRP A 282 9.49 11.98 4.14
N VAL A 283 10.10 12.19 2.99
CA VAL A 283 9.52 11.91 1.67
C VAL A 283 10.52 11.04 0.90
N SER A 284 10.06 9.94 0.31
CA SER A 284 10.91 8.97 -0.38
C SER A 284 11.57 9.50 -1.66
N GLY A 285 11.07 10.60 -2.22
CA GLY A 285 11.59 11.19 -3.44
C GLY A 285 10.72 12.34 -3.93
N ASP A 286 11.09 12.88 -5.09
CA ASP A 286 10.25 13.89 -5.75
C ASP A 286 9.09 13.17 -6.44
N LEU A 287 7.86 13.60 -6.13
CA LEU A 287 6.62 13.08 -6.70
C LEU A 287 6.65 13.14 -8.24
N GLY A 288 6.14 12.09 -8.89
CA GLY A 288 6.01 12.00 -10.35
C GLY A 288 7.34 11.81 -11.11
N LYS A 289 8.48 11.70 -10.42
CA LYS A 289 9.82 11.65 -11.05
C LYS A 289 10.59 10.36 -10.83
N SER A 290 9.99 9.40 -10.13
CA SER A 290 10.70 8.23 -9.64
C SER A 290 9.91 6.97 -9.97
N PRO A 291 9.96 6.50 -11.24
CA PRO A 291 9.59 5.11 -11.50
C PRO A 291 10.47 4.22 -10.64
N GLY A 292 9.90 3.15 -10.13
CA GLY A 292 10.59 2.34 -9.15
C GLY A 292 10.05 0.93 -9.08
N LYS A 293 10.61 0.18 -8.16
CA LYS A 293 10.08 -1.11 -7.74
C LYS A 293 9.66 -0.96 -6.30
N VAL A 294 8.42 -1.34 -6.00
CA VAL A 294 7.91 -1.34 -4.65
C VAL A 294 7.36 -2.73 -4.31
N PRO A 295 7.68 -3.27 -3.13
CA PRO A 295 7.01 -4.44 -2.62
C PRO A 295 5.55 -4.07 -2.33
N LEU A 296 4.59 -4.73 -2.98
CA LEU A 296 3.17 -4.64 -2.65
C LEU A 296 2.68 -6.00 -2.17
N PHE A 297 1.95 -6.01 -1.06
CA PHE A 297 1.17 -7.17 -0.65
C PHE A 297 -0.10 -7.23 -1.51
N VAL A 298 -0.18 -8.25 -2.37
CA VAL A 298 -1.40 -8.55 -3.10
C VAL A 298 -2.00 -9.80 -2.47
N PHE A 299 -3.02 -9.59 -1.63
CA PHE A 299 -3.53 -10.57 -0.66
C PHE A 299 -2.43 -11.05 0.28
N ASP A 300 -2.02 -12.31 0.14
CA ASP A 300 -1.14 -13.00 1.07
C ASP A 300 0.25 -13.24 0.45
N ARG A 301 0.53 -12.56 -0.67
CA ARG A 301 1.77 -12.63 -1.46
C ARG A 301 2.48 -11.30 -1.49
N LEU A 302 3.79 -11.37 -1.34
CA LEU A 302 4.67 -10.27 -1.65
C LEU A 302 4.96 -10.25 -3.14
N THR A 303 4.62 -9.15 -3.80
CA THR A 303 4.89 -8.94 -5.23
C THR A 303 5.73 -7.69 -5.41
N VAL A 304 6.77 -7.78 -6.24
CA VAL A 304 7.57 -6.60 -6.60
C VAL A 304 6.94 -5.95 -7.82
N VAL A 305 6.37 -4.76 -7.65
CA VAL A 305 5.62 -4.08 -8.70
C VAL A 305 6.47 -2.94 -9.28
N ASP A 306 6.60 -2.93 -10.61
CA ASP A 306 7.16 -1.79 -11.35
C ASP A 306 6.14 -0.66 -11.38
N THR A 307 6.52 0.52 -10.90
CA THR A 307 5.64 1.67 -10.76
C THR A 307 6.01 2.78 -11.74
N VAL A 308 5.01 3.52 -12.21
CA VAL A 308 5.20 4.77 -12.97
C VAL A 308 5.72 5.85 -12.03
N THR A 309 5.14 5.92 -10.83
CA THR A 309 5.61 6.77 -9.74
C THR A 309 5.32 6.10 -8.40
N THR A 310 6.14 6.42 -7.41
CA THR A 310 5.97 5.99 -6.02
C THR A 310 6.42 7.09 -5.11
N THR A 311 5.58 7.43 -4.13
CA THR A 311 5.93 8.39 -3.09
C THR A 311 5.40 7.90 -1.76
N LEU A 312 6.32 7.67 -0.83
CA LEU A 312 6.03 7.37 0.58
C LEU A 312 6.37 8.62 1.39
N THR A 313 5.41 9.11 2.15
CA THR A 313 5.61 10.15 3.16
C THR A 313 5.52 9.55 4.55
N LEU A 314 6.30 10.08 5.48
CA LEU A 314 6.32 9.69 6.88
C LEU A 314 6.45 10.96 7.74
N GLU A 315 5.35 11.39 8.36
CA GLU A 315 5.38 12.47 9.33
C GLU A 315 5.97 11.95 10.64
N LEU A 316 7.01 12.62 11.13
CA LEU A 316 7.74 12.26 12.32
C LEU A 316 7.43 13.22 13.49
N THR A 317 7.71 12.78 14.71
CA THR A 317 7.89 13.68 15.85
C THR A 317 9.09 14.60 15.64
N PRO A 318 9.16 15.77 16.30
CA PRO A 318 10.34 16.65 16.19
C PRO A 318 11.67 15.97 16.55
N GLU A 319 11.63 14.95 17.41
CA GLU A 319 12.79 14.14 17.81
C GLU A 319 13.12 13.02 16.82
N HIS A 320 12.30 12.84 15.79
CA HIS A 320 12.40 11.80 14.76
C HIS A 320 12.52 10.37 15.31
N ASP A 321 11.91 10.12 16.46
CA ASP A 321 11.90 8.83 17.16
C ASP A 321 10.56 8.08 16.99
N GLN A 322 9.52 8.77 16.55
CA GLN A 322 8.20 8.22 16.29
C GLN A 322 7.64 8.75 14.99
N ALA A 323 6.82 7.92 14.34
CA ALA A 323 6.00 8.30 13.22
C ALA A 323 4.58 8.61 13.68
N LYS A 324 4.03 9.73 13.22
CA LYS A 324 2.66 10.16 13.51
C LYS A 324 1.68 9.67 12.45
N SER A 325 2.06 9.84 11.18
CA SER A 325 1.23 9.51 10.02
C SER A 325 2.14 9.09 8.86
N SER A 326 1.59 8.34 7.92
CA SER A 326 2.32 7.95 6.72
C SER A 326 1.37 7.56 5.60
N GLN A 327 1.74 7.94 4.39
CA GLN A 327 0.98 7.63 3.19
C GLN A 327 1.91 7.16 2.08
N LEU A 328 1.56 6.08 1.41
CA LEU A 328 2.19 5.61 0.18
C LEU A 328 1.20 5.86 -0.95
N SER A 329 1.62 6.59 -1.98
CA SER A 329 0.90 6.71 -3.23
C SER A 329 1.74 6.10 -4.35
N VAL A 330 1.12 5.26 -5.16
CA VAL A 330 1.75 4.60 -6.29
C VAL A 330 0.84 4.70 -7.51
N ALA A 331 1.42 4.89 -8.68
CA ALA A 331 0.73 4.70 -9.94
C ALA A 331 1.36 3.52 -10.68
N VAL A 332 0.52 2.61 -11.19
CA VAL A 332 0.97 1.38 -11.83
C VAL A 332 0.28 1.26 -13.18
N THR A 333 1.00 0.82 -14.23
CA THR A 333 0.38 0.62 -15.54
C THR A 333 -0.59 -0.55 -15.52
N THR A 334 -1.60 -0.50 -16.39
CA THR A 334 -2.58 -1.56 -16.58
C THR A 334 -1.92 -2.90 -16.86
N ALA A 335 -0.92 -2.92 -17.75
CA ALA A 335 -0.21 -4.13 -18.11
C ALA A 335 0.48 -4.78 -16.90
N THR A 336 1.11 -3.96 -16.06
CA THR A 336 1.72 -4.41 -14.81
C THR A 336 0.66 -4.95 -13.84
N ILE A 337 -0.45 -4.24 -13.63
CA ILE A 337 -1.54 -4.67 -12.75
C ILE A 337 -2.10 -6.01 -13.21
N GLU A 338 -2.42 -6.14 -14.49
CA GLU A 338 -2.93 -7.39 -15.05
C GLU A 338 -1.98 -8.56 -14.82
N SER A 339 -0.66 -8.36 -14.99
CA SER A 339 0.32 -9.42 -14.80
C SER A 339 0.34 -9.99 -13.37
N TYR A 340 -0.03 -9.18 -12.37
CA TYR A 340 -0.01 -9.57 -10.96
C TYR A 340 -1.39 -9.94 -10.40
N PHE A 341 -2.44 -9.20 -10.77
CA PHE A 341 -3.79 -9.42 -10.26
C PHE A 341 -4.51 -10.53 -11.01
N ARG A 342 -4.24 -10.76 -12.30
CA ARG A 342 -4.94 -11.80 -13.07
C ARG A 342 -4.73 -13.21 -12.52
N PRO A 343 -3.50 -13.65 -12.16
CA PRO A 343 -3.31 -14.94 -11.49
C PRO A 343 -4.13 -15.06 -10.20
N ILE A 344 -4.21 -13.98 -9.44
CA ILE A 344 -4.95 -13.95 -8.17
C ILE A 344 -6.46 -13.98 -8.40
N ALA A 345 -6.95 -13.22 -9.37
CA ALA A 345 -8.34 -13.26 -9.78
C ALA A 345 -8.75 -14.67 -10.23
N HIS A 346 -7.88 -15.37 -10.99
CA HIS A 346 -8.10 -16.77 -11.32
C HIS A 346 -8.15 -17.66 -10.07
N GLU A 347 -7.26 -17.46 -9.10
CA GLU A 347 -7.28 -18.25 -7.86
C GLU A 347 -8.54 -18.03 -7.02
N LEU A 348 -8.98 -16.78 -6.87
CA LEU A 348 -10.25 -16.45 -6.21
C LEU A 348 -11.44 -17.06 -6.95
N ALA A 349 -11.32 -17.19 -8.27
CA ALA A 349 -12.28 -17.86 -9.14
C ALA A 349 -12.10 -19.39 -9.20
N ASN A 350 -11.36 -20.01 -8.27
CA ASN A 350 -11.06 -21.45 -8.26
C ASN A 350 -10.47 -21.96 -9.58
N CYS A 351 -9.55 -21.19 -10.16
CA CYS A 351 -8.88 -21.44 -11.43
C CYS A 351 -9.81 -21.47 -12.65
N ILE A 352 -11.03 -20.93 -12.56
CA ILE A 352 -11.93 -20.76 -13.70
C ILE A 352 -11.57 -19.45 -14.42
N ALA A 353 -10.90 -19.57 -15.57
CA ALA A 353 -10.37 -18.42 -16.32
C ALA A 353 -11.43 -17.37 -16.67
N SER A 354 -12.62 -17.80 -17.12
CA SER A 354 -13.71 -16.87 -17.46
C SER A 354 -14.19 -16.05 -16.26
N LEU A 355 -14.26 -16.65 -15.08
CA LEU A 355 -14.67 -15.97 -13.86
C LEU A 355 -13.56 -15.05 -13.32
N GLY A 356 -12.29 -15.45 -13.39
CA GLY A 356 -11.20 -14.53 -13.00
C GLY A 356 -11.04 -13.36 -13.97
N ASN A 357 -11.25 -13.56 -15.26
CA ASN A 357 -11.33 -12.45 -16.23
C ASN A 357 -12.51 -11.53 -15.91
N LEU A 358 -13.68 -12.08 -15.57
CA LEU A 358 -14.81 -11.27 -15.13
C LEU A 358 -14.48 -10.44 -13.89
N LEU A 359 -13.76 -10.99 -12.92
CA LEU A 359 -13.30 -10.24 -11.73
C LEU A 359 -12.36 -9.09 -12.13
N MET A 360 -11.40 -9.34 -13.03
CA MET A 360 -10.52 -8.28 -13.55
C MET A 360 -11.32 -7.18 -14.24
N ASP A 361 -12.22 -7.55 -15.15
CA ASP A 361 -13.01 -6.61 -15.96
C ASP A 361 -14.02 -5.81 -15.13
N SER A 362 -14.49 -6.37 -14.02
CA SER A 362 -15.52 -5.75 -13.18
C SER A 362 -14.97 -4.93 -12.03
N TYR A 363 -13.77 -5.24 -11.52
CA TYR A 363 -13.26 -4.65 -10.27
C TYR A 363 -11.87 -4.05 -10.36
N VAL A 364 -11.02 -4.49 -11.28
CA VAL A 364 -9.63 -4.01 -11.36
C VAL A 364 -9.50 -3.02 -12.52
N LEU A 365 -9.77 -3.47 -13.75
CA LEU A 365 -9.63 -2.64 -14.94
C LEU A 365 -10.54 -1.39 -14.98
N PRO A 366 -11.70 -1.35 -14.29
CA PRO A 366 -12.46 -0.12 -14.15
C PRO A 366 -11.82 0.99 -13.29
N ALA A 367 -10.80 0.70 -12.46
CA ALA A 367 -10.17 1.71 -11.59
C ALA A 367 -9.11 2.56 -12.29
N ARG A 368 -8.79 2.28 -13.56
CA ARG A 368 -7.81 3.05 -14.32
C ARG A 368 -8.24 4.51 -14.40
N ASP A 369 -7.46 5.36 -13.78
CA ASP A 369 -7.73 6.77 -13.58
C ASP A 369 -6.64 7.69 -14.13
N LEU A 370 -5.47 7.13 -14.43
CA LEU A 370 -4.31 7.87 -14.89
C LEU A 370 -3.90 7.43 -16.30
N GLY A 371 -3.17 8.31 -16.99
CA GLY A 371 -2.34 7.96 -18.13
C GLY A 371 -0.98 7.40 -17.67
N ALA A 372 -0.32 6.61 -18.51
CA ALA A 372 1.01 6.04 -18.29
C ALA A 372 2.14 6.93 -18.85
N GLY A 373 1.76 8.12 -19.34
CA GLY A 373 2.69 9.13 -19.84
C GLY A 373 3.47 9.82 -18.72
N PRO A 374 4.49 10.63 -19.08
CA PRO A 374 5.33 11.34 -18.10
C PRO A 374 4.58 12.37 -17.26
N THR A 375 3.39 12.82 -17.71
CA THR A 375 2.58 13.82 -17.00
C THR A 375 1.42 13.21 -16.22
N LEU A 376 1.20 11.88 -16.30
CA LEU A 376 0.04 11.11 -15.77
C LEU A 376 -1.35 11.62 -16.21
N ILE A 377 -1.50 12.91 -16.47
CA ILE A 377 -2.60 13.53 -17.20
C ILE A 377 -2.36 13.34 -18.69
N THR A 378 -3.25 12.60 -19.36
CA THR A 378 -3.22 12.42 -20.81
C THR A 378 -4.59 12.67 -21.42
N PRO A 379 -4.95 13.95 -21.66
CA PRO A 379 -6.27 14.31 -22.16
C PRO A 379 -6.67 13.53 -23.41
N SER A 380 -7.88 12.98 -23.40
CA SER A 380 -8.44 12.22 -24.53
C SER A 380 -7.70 10.93 -24.93
N GLN A 381 -6.63 10.56 -24.21
CA GLN A 381 -6.01 9.24 -24.36
C GLN A 381 -6.66 8.26 -23.39
N PRO A 382 -6.72 6.95 -23.69
CA PRO A 382 -7.23 5.96 -22.75
C PRO A 382 -6.48 6.02 -21.42
N CYS A 383 -7.20 5.89 -20.30
CA CYS A 383 -6.58 5.65 -19.00
C CYS A 383 -5.89 4.28 -19.03
N ASP A 384 -4.58 4.26 -18.84
CA ASP A 384 -3.74 3.07 -18.91
C ASP A 384 -2.83 2.89 -17.69
N ALA A 385 -3.03 3.69 -16.65
CA ALA A 385 -2.49 3.50 -15.31
C ALA A 385 -3.59 3.64 -14.24
N GLU A 386 -3.29 3.14 -13.05
CA GLU A 386 -4.18 3.16 -11.89
C GLU A 386 -3.43 3.66 -10.66
N SER A 387 -4.05 4.55 -9.90
CA SER A 387 -3.55 5.05 -8.62
C SER A 387 -3.96 4.15 -7.46
N PHE A 388 -2.99 3.84 -6.59
CA PHE A 388 -3.23 3.16 -5.32
C PHE A 388 -2.64 4.00 -4.20
N ALA A 389 -3.38 4.10 -3.11
CA ALA A 389 -2.85 4.69 -1.89
C ALA A 389 -3.10 3.83 -0.64
N PHE A 390 -2.11 3.86 0.24
CA PHE A 390 -2.12 3.16 1.52
C PHE A 390 -1.69 4.11 2.63
N ALA A 391 -2.28 3.97 3.82
CA ALA A 391 -1.77 4.63 5.01
C ALA A 391 -1.19 3.60 5.98
N PHE A 392 -0.23 4.03 6.81
CA PHE A 392 0.45 3.14 7.75
C PHE A 392 0.50 3.74 9.15
N GLU A 393 0.32 2.88 10.15
CA GLU A 393 0.77 3.17 11.51
C GLU A 393 2.15 2.53 11.70
N TRP A 394 3.20 3.34 11.71
CA TRP A 394 4.56 2.86 11.96
C TRP A 394 4.90 2.88 13.45
N LYS A 395 5.73 1.93 13.88
CA LYS A 395 6.32 1.90 15.24
C LYS A 395 7.83 1.77 15.15
N PRO A 396 8.58 2.45 16.03
CA PRO A 396 10.02 2.23 16.12
C PRO A 396 10.30 0.76 16.44
N VAL A 397 11.39 0.24 15.91
CA VAL A 397 11.88 -1.13 16.15
C VAL A 397 13.40 -1.12 16.24
N LYS A 398 13.98 -2.20 16.73
CA LYS A 398 15.43 -2.41 16.64
C LYS A 398 15.82 -2.79 15.22
N PRO A 399 17.09 -2.54 14.83
CA PRO A 399 17.64 -3.05 13.59
C PRO A 399 17.45 -4.57 13.48
N PRO A 400 16.95 -5.07 12.33
CA PRO A 400 16.97 -6.47 12.00
C PRO A 400 18.40 -7.03 12.04
N ILE A 401 18.55 -8.28 12.48
CA ILE A 401 19.85 -8.96 12.54
C ILE A 401 19.92 -10.20 11.66
N TYR A 402 18.77 -10.67 11.13
CA TYR A 402 18.69 -11.85 10.28
C TYR A 402 17.89 -11.56 9.01
N VAL A 403 18.31 -12.21 7.93
CA VAL A 403 17.57 -12.34 6.68
C VAL A 403 17.30 -13.82 6.49
N VAL A 404 16.04 -14.20 6.28
CA VAL A 404 15.63 -15.58 6.09
C VAL A 404 14.64 -15.67 4.91
N PRO A 405 14.53 -16.82 4.24
CA PRO A 405 13.51 -17.00 3.22
C PRO A 405 12.10 -16.85 3.82
N GLY A 406 11.25 -16.02 3.20
CA GLY A 406 9.84 -15.99 3.52
C GLY A 406 9.10 -17.28 3.14
N PRO A 407 7.87 -17.48 3.64
CA PRO A 407 7.06 -18.61 3.24
C PRO A 407 6.72 -18.52 1.75
N ALA A 408 7.30 -19.40 0.94
CA ALA A 408 6.95 -19.51 -0.48
C ALA A 408 5.46 -19.89 -0.60
N LYS A 409 4.69 -19.09 -1.33
CA LYS A 409 3.31 -19.41 -1.71
C LYS A 409 3.24 -19.56 -3.22
N PRO A 410 3.38 -20.80 -3.74
CA PRO A 410 3.25 -21.02 -5.18
C PRO A 410 1.83 -20.61 -5.64
N PRO A 411 1.69 -20.16 -6.91
CA PRO A 411 0.38 -19.98 -7.52
C PRO A 411 -0.44 -21.27 -7.40
N LYS A 412 -1.70 -21.15 -6.99
CA LYS A 412 -2.60 -22.31 -6.91
C LYS A 412 -3.09 -22.75 -8.29
N CYS A 413 -3.18 -21.79 -9.21
CA CYS A 413 -3.51 -22.05 -10.61
C CYS A 413 -2.23 -22.09 -11.41
N GLY A 414 -2.01 -23.16 -12.19
CA GLY A 414 -0.94 -23.16 -13.18
C GLY A 414 -1.17 -22.09 -14.25
N ASP A 415 -0.11 -21.64 -14.92
CA ASP A 415 -0.14 -20.59 -15.95
C ASP A 415 -1.10 -20.90 -17.13
N GLY A 416 -1.57 -22.14 -17.25
CA GLY A 416 -2.43 -22.63 -18.32
C GLY A 416 -3.95 -22.57 -18.09
N GLY A 417 -4.44 -22.31 -16.88
CA GLY A 417 -5.88 -22.36 -16.59
C GLY A 417 -6.48 -23.74 -16.95
N THR A 418 -6.37 -24.69 -16.01
CA THR A 418 -6.55 -26.15 -16.14
C THR A 418 -5.41 -26.92 -16.80
#